data_AF-D4CYV5-F1
#
_entry.id   AF-D4CYV5-F1
#
_cell.length_a   1.000
_cell.length_b   1.000
_cell.length_c   1.000
_cell.angle_alpha   90.00
_cell.angle_beta   90.00
_cell.angle_gamma   90.00
#
_symmetry.space_group_name_H-M   'P 1'
#
loop_
_entity.id
_entity.type
_entity.pdbx_description
1 polymer ?
#
loop_
_entity_poly.entity_id
_entity_poly.type
_entity_poly.pdbx_seq_one_letter_code
_entity_poly.pdbx_strand_id
1 'polypeptide(L)'
;KEKKSMSYSQCSKALTVLKKDKEWLKDVDKFSLQNSLKDLDKAYKNFFIGKGYPKFKSKKDNRKSYRTNYTNNNIEFLDKWIKVPKLGKLKIRDKMKPQGRIINATITQVSSGKYYISLCCTDVEAEKLESTNKNVGIDLGIKDFAITSDEISIENPKYLQKSLNKL
;
A
#
# COMPACT_ATOMS: atom_id res chain seq x y z
N LYS A 1 -32.19 -0.84 14.56
CA LYS A 1 -31.15 -1.91 14.67
C LYS A 1 -29.84 -1.25 15.09
N GLU A 2 -29.30 -1.57 16.27
CA GLU A 2 -27.98 -1.11 16.68
C GLU A 2 -26.95 -1.52 15.62
N LYS A 3 -26.17 -0.55 15.12
CA LYS A 3 -25.12 -0.83 14.13
C LYS A 3 -23.86 -1.33 14.85
N LYS A 4 -23.88 -2.56 15.38
CA LYS A 4 -22.73 -3.20 16.03
C LYS A 4 -21.92 -3.98 14.99
N SER A 5 -20.60 -3.74 14.92
CA SER A 5 -19.65 -4.57 14.16
C SER A 5 -18.82 -5.42 15.11
N MET A 6 -18.32 -6.57 14.65
CA MET A 6 -17.31 -7.32 15.38
C MET A 6 -16.00 -6.54 15.42
N SER A 7 -15.34 -6.54 16.57
CA SER A 7 -13.98 -6.02 16.74
C SER A 7 -12.95 -6.94 16.08
N TYR A 8 -11.79 -6.39 15.74
CA TYR A 8 -10.63 -7.18 15.31
C TYR A 8 -10.33 -8.39 16.22
N SER A 9 -10.40 -8.21 17.56
CA SER A 9 -10.12 -9.29 18.52
C SER A 9 -11.11 -10.45 18.36
N GLN A 10 -12.40 -10.16 18.21
CA GLN A 10 -13.43 -11.18 17.99
C GLN A 10 -13.23 -11.89 16.65
N CYS A 11 -12.94 -11.14 15.57
CA CYS A 11 -12.63 -11.72 14.26
C CYS A 11 -11.37 -12.59 14.29
N SER A 12 -10.32 -12.19 15.02
CA SER A 12 -9.09 -12.98 15.13
C SER A 12 -9.31 -14.28 15.89
N LYS A 13 -10.16 -14.28 16.93
CA LYS A 13 -10.56 -15.51 17.63
C LYS A 13 -11.32 -16.46 16.70
N ALA A 14 -12.28 -15.92 15.94
CA ALA A 14 -13.04 -16.69 14.94
C ALA A 14 -12.13 -17.29 13.86
N LEU A 15 -11.11 -16.55 13.40
CA LEU A 15 -10.15 -17.04 12.42
C LEU A 15 -9.37 -18.27 12.92
N THR A 16 -9.02 -18.34 14.21
CA THR A 16 -8.34 -19.51 14.79
C THR A 16 -9.21 -20.76 14.72
N VAL A 17 -10.52 -20.63 14.97
CA VAL A 17 -11.49 -21.73 14.81
C VAL A 17 -11.62 -22.09 13.33
N LEU A 18 -11.76 -21.08 12.46
CA LEU A 18 -11.93 -21.28 11.02
C LEU A 18 -10.75 -22.01 10.38
N LYS A 19 -9.52 -21.82 10.87
CA LYS A 19 -8.32 -22.55 10.40
C LYS A 19 -8.36 -24.05 10.72
N LYS A 20 -9.16 -24.48 11.70
CA LYS A 20 -9.35 -25.91 12.01
C LYS A 20 -10.31 -26.56 11.00
N ASP A 21 -11.35 -25.82 10.62
CA ASP A 21 -12.36 -26.24 9.64
C ASP A 21 -11.83 -26.17 8.19
N LYS A 22 -11.09 -25.11 7.87
CA LYS A 22 -10.57 -24.83 6.53
C LYS A 22 -9.05 -24.88 6.53
N GLU A 23 -8.52 -26.07 6.30
CA GLU A 23 -7.08 -26.34 6.35
C GLU A 23 -6.25 -25.47 5.40
N TRP A 24 -6.78 -25.15 4.21
CA TRP A 24 -6.12 -24.29 3.23
C TRP A 24 -5.77 -22.88 3.76
N LEU A 25 -6.43 -22.41 4.83
CA LEU A 25 -6.07 -21.16 5.51
C LEU A 25 -4.73 -21.23 6.25
N LYS A 26 -4.16 -22.43 6.45
CA LYS A 26 -2.82 -22.64 7.00
C LYS A 26 -1.73 -22.55 5.92
N ASP A 27 -2.09 -22.77 4.66
CA ASP A 27 -1.15 -22.74 3.53
C ASP A 27 -0.74 -21.32 3.17
N VAL A 28 -1.68 -20.39 3.31
CA VAL A 28 -1.44 -18.96 3.06
C VAL A 28 -0.63 -18.29 4.16
N ASP A 29 -0.05 -17.14 3.84
CA ASP A 29 0.66 -16.32 4.81
C ASP A 29 -0.31 -15.85 5.93
N LYS A 30 0.09 -16.08 7.18
CA LYS A 30 -0.67 -15.66 8.36
C LYS A 30 -0.95 -14.15 8.36
N PHE A 31 -0.03 -13.33 7.84
CA PHE A 31 -0.20 -11.88 7.82
C PHE A 31 -1.23 -11.43 6.79
N SER A 32 -1.38 -12.15 5.67
CA SER A 32 -2.44 -11.88 4.69
C SER A 32 -3.84 -11.97 5.33
N LEU A 33 -4.07 -13.01 6.14
CA LEU A 33 -5.33 -13.21 6.85
C LEU A 33 -5.54 -12.16 7.95
N GLN A 34 -4.53 -11.92 8.79
CA GLN A 34 -4.62 -10.95 9.88
C GLN A 34 -4.79 -9.52 9.37
N ASN A 35 -4.10 -9.13 8.29
CA ASN A 35 -4.28 -7.82 7.66
C ASN A 35 -5.69 -7.64 7.10
N SER A 36 -6.27 -8.67 6.49
CA SER A 36 -7.64 -8.60 6.00
C SER A 36 -8.65 -8.30 7.12
N LEU A 37 -8.43 -8.86 8.31
CA LEU A 37 -9.26 -8.54 9.49
C LEU A 37 -9.03 -7.11 10.01
N LYS A 38 -7.78 -6.63 10.02
CA LYS A 38 -7.45 -5.25 10.41
C LYS A 38 -8.05 -4.23 9.45
N ASP A 39 -7.99 -4.52 8.16
CA ASP A 39 -8.55 -3.66 7.11
C ASP A 39 -10.08 -3.59 7.23
N LEU A 40 -10.74 -4.72 7.56
CA LEU A 40 -12.18 -4.78 7.86
C LEU A 40 -12.55 -3.93 9.09
N ASP A 41 -11.84 -4.09 10.19
CA ASP A 41 -12.05 -3.32 11.43
C ASP A 41 -11.89 -1.80 11.18
N LYS A 42 -10.84 -1.41 10.45
CA LYS A 42 -10.62 -0.02 10.03
C LYS A 42 -11.74 0.50 9.14
N ALA A 43 -12.23 -0.30 8.19
CA ALA A 43 -13.30 0.10 7.28
C ALA A 43 -14.61 0.36 8.04
N TYR A 44 -14.98 -0.47 9.02
CA TYR A 44 -16.16 -0.23 9.83
C TYR A 44 -15.99 0.95 10.79
N LYS A 45 -14.81 1.16 11.38
CA LYS A 45 -14.51 2.37 12.15
C LYS A 45 -14.71 3.63 11.30
N ASN A 46 -14.22 3.63 10.07
CA ASN A 46 -14.43 4.72 9.11
C ASN A 46 -15.91 4.91 8.75
N PHE A 47 -16.66 3.82 8.59
CA PHE A 47 -18.09 3.88 8.32
C PHE A 47 -18.87 4.56 9.45
N PHE A 48 -18.58 4.23 10.71
CA PHE A 48 -19.27 4.81 11.86
C PHE A 48 -18.99 6.31 12.06
N ILE A 49 -17.84 6.80 11.60
CA ILE A 49 -17.52 8.24 11.59
C ILE A 49 -17.96 8.96 10.29
N GLY A 50 -18.80 8.32 9.48
CA GLY A 50 -19.40 8.96 8.28
C GLY A 50 -18.53 8.94 7.03
N LYS A 51 -17.42 8.21 6.98
CA LYS A 51 -16.53 8.13 5.78
C LYS A 51 -17.00 7.13 4.71
N GLY A 52 -18.23 6.65 4.80
CA GLY A 52 -18.84 5.72 3.84
C GLY A 52 -18.69 4.24 4.20
N TYR A 53 -19.45 3.39 3.51
CA TYR A 53 -19.50 1.94 3.77
C TYR A 53 -18.20 1.22 3.36
N PRO A 54 -17.83 0.12 4.05
CA PRO A 54 -16.73 -0.75 3.63
C PRO A 54 -16.92 -1.25 2.20
N LYS A 55 -15.83 -1.25 1.42
CA LYS A 55 -15.79 -1.83 0.08
C LYS A 55 -15.13 -3.20 0.13
N PHE A 56 -15.88 -4.24 -0.18
CA PHE A 56 -15.37 -5.61 -0.21
C PHE A 56 -14.62 -5.88 -1.51
N LYS A 57 -13.56 -6.72 -1.42
CA LYS A 57 -12.85 -7.19 -2.61
C LYS A 57 -13.79 -8.03 -3.48
N SER A 58 -13.76 -7.80 -4.78
CA SER A 58 -14.53 -8.56 -5.77
C SER A 58 -13.61 -9.44 -6.60
N LYS A 59 -14.05 -10.64 -6.98
CA LYS A 59 -13.34 -11.47 -7.97
C LYS A 59 -13.29 -10.83 -9.36
N LYS A 60 -14.22 -9.90 -9.64
CA LYS A 60 -14.27 -9.12 -10.89
C LYS A 60 -13.29 -7.95 -10.87
N ASP A 61 -12.67 -7.65 -9.73
CA ASP A 61 -11.63 -6.62 -9.66
C ASP A 61 -10.35 -7.16 -10.28
N ASN A 62 -9.81 -6.40 -11.24
CA ASN A 62 -8.59 -6.74 -11.95
C ASN A 62 -7.32 -6.43 -11.14
N ARG A 63 -7.45 -5.78 -9.97
CA ARG A 63 -6.33 -5.49 -9.07
C ARG A 63 -6.38 -6.40 -7.84
N LYS A 64 -5.52 -7.43 -7.83
CA LYS A 64 -5.42 -8.38 -6.71
C LYS A 64 -4.19 -8.07 -5.89
N SER A 65 -4.34 -7.92 -4.58
CA SER A 65 -3.20 -7.66 -3.71
C SER A 65 -3.35 -8.32 -2.34
N TYR A 66 -2.20 -8.58 -1.71
CA TYR A 66 -2.12 -8.91 -0.29
C TYR A 66 -0.90 -8.27 0.36
N ARG A 67 -0.99 -8.02 1.66
CA ARG A 67 0.07 -7.42 2.47
C ARG A 67 0.59 -8.45 3.47
N THR A 68 1.92 -8.52 3.58
CA THR A 68 2.63 -9.31 4.58
C THR A 68 3.49 -8.40 5.47
N ASN A 69 3.61 -8.72 6.75
CA ASN A 69 4.36 -7.90 7.69
C ASN A 69 5.71 -8.55 8.00
N TYR A 70 6.70 -7.69 8.26
CA TYR A 70 8.01 -8.10 8.69
C TYR A 70 7.96 -8.67 10.11
N THR A 71 8.46 -9.89 10.27
CA THR A 71 8.79 -10.53 11.55
C THR A 71 9.90 -11.55 11.33
N ASN A 72 10.94 -11.55 12.15
CA ASN A 72 12.00 -12.56 12.15
C ASN A 72 12.61 -12.83 10.76
N ASN A 73 12.98 -11.78 10.03
CA ASN A 73 13.62 -11.85 8.70
C ASN A 73 12.83 -12.69 7.68
N ASN A 74 11.50 -12.69 7.80
CA ASN A 74 10.61 -13.38 6.88
C ASN A 74 10.45 -12.64 5.53
N ILE A 75 10.76 -11.34 5.51
CA ILE A 75 10.84 -10.49 4.32
C ILE A 75 12.27 -9.98 4.23
N GLU A 76 12.95 -10.26 3.13
CA GLU A 76 14.37 -9.95 2.96
C GLU A 76 14.69 -9.64 1.51
N PHE A 77 15.34 -8.51 1.26
CA PHE A 77 15.82 -8.13 -0.06
C PHE A 77 17.22 -8.73 -0.29
N LEU A 78 17.37 -9.45 -1.40
CA LEU A 78 18.54 -10.24 -1.77
C LEU A 78 18.98 -9.86 -3.20
N ASP A 79 19.25 -8.58 -3.40
CA ASP A 79 19.58 -7.94 -4.68
C ASP A 79 18.58 -8.22 -5.81
N LYS A 80 18.81 -9.26 -6.62
CA LYS A 80 17.90 -9.66 -7.74
C LYS A 80 16.73 -10.51 -7.26
N TRP A 81 16.62 -10.75 -5.96
CA TRP A 81 15.62 -11.59 -5.35
C TRP A 81 15.00 -10.91 -4.14
N ILE A 82 13.78 -11.31 -3.81
CA ILE A 82 13.16 -10.98 -2.54
C ILE A 82 12.56 -12.23 -1.91
N LYS A 83 12.88 -12.46 -0.65
CA LYS A 83 12.27 -13.50 0.17
C LYS A 83 10.97 -12.96 0.77
N VAL A 84 9.90 -13.73 0.65
CA VAL A 84 8.60 -13.43 1.28
C VAL A 84 8.01 -14.71 1.90
N PRO A 85 7.14 -14.59 2.93
CA PRO A 85 6.53 -15.75 3.57
C PRO A 85 5.71 -16.59 2.59
N LYS A 86 5.78 -17.92 2.73
CA LYS A 86 5.07 -18.96 1.94
C LYS A 86 5.42 -19.03 0.44
N LEU A 87 5.75 -17.93 -0.21
CA LEU A 87 6.16 -17.91 -1.62
C LEU A 87 7.69 -18.10 -1.81
N GLY A 88 8.49 -17.96 -0.74
CA GLY A 88 9.93 -18.18 -0.80
C GLY A 88 10.68 -17.04 -1.49
N LYS A 89 11.71 -17.37 -2.26
CA LYS A 89 12.55 -16.40 -2.99
C LYS A 89 11.94 -16.11 -4.36
N LEU A 90 11.58 -14.86 -4.61
CA LEU A 90 11.02 -14.38 -5.87
C LEU A 90 12.05 -13.55 -6.61
N LYS A 91 12.25 -13.81 -7.91
CA LYS A 91 13.14 -13.01 -8.75
C LYS A 91 12.47 -11.68 -9.06
N ILE A 92 13.18 -10.57 -8.88
CA ILE A 92 12.68 -9.23 -9.16
C ILE A 92 13.46 -8.59 -10.31
N ARG A 93 12.79 -7.68 -11.02
CA ARG A 93 13.40 -6.83 -12.05
C ARG A 93 13.41 -5.39 -11.54
N ASP A 94 14.19 -5.17 -10.50
CA ASP A 94 14.44 -3.85 -9.95
C ASP A 94 15.96 -3.66 -9.77
N LYS A 95 16.40 -2.41 -9.83
CA LYS A 95 17.78 -2.00 -9.56
C LYS A 95 17.91 -1.27 -8.23
N MET A 96 16.80 -0.78 -7.66
CA MET A 96 16.82 0.03 -6.45
C MET A 96 16.92 -0.87 -5.22
N LYS A 97 17.95 -0.65 -4.38
CA LYS A 97 18.03 -1.31 -3.08
C LYS A 97 17.15 -0.55 -2.08
N PRO A 98 16.31 -1.24 -1.29
CA PRO A 98 15.52 -0.58 -0.26
C PRO A 98 16.44 0.04 0.79
N GLN A 99 16.15 1.28 1.18
CA GLN A 99 16.82 1.97 2.27
C GLN A 99 16.03 1.78 3.57
N GLY A 100 16.73 1.87 4.70
CA GLY A 100 16.13 1.72 6.01
C GLY A 100 15.62 0.30 6.29
N ARG A 101 14.73 0.18 7.27
CA ARG A 101 14.20 -1.10 7.77
C ARG A 101 12.85 -1.42 7.16
N ILE A 102 12.71 -2.62 6.59
CA ILE A 102 11.45 -3.10 6.02
C ILE A 102 10.41 -3.36 7.14
N ILE A 103 9.23 -2.75 7.02
CA ILE A 103 8.07 -2.95 7.92
C ILE A 103 7.11 -3.98 7.34
N ASN A 104 6.83 -3.88 6.04
CA ASN A 104 5.89 -4.75 5.36
C ASN A 104 6.15 -4.76 3.85
N ALA A 105 5.61 -5.76 3.18
CA ALA A 105 5.59 -5.87 1.74
C ALA A 105 4.15 -6.05 1.24
N THR A 106 3.80 -5.39 0.15
CA THR A 106 2.52 -5.57 -0.54
C THR A 106 2.78 -6.11 -1.93
N ILE A 107 2.26 -7.30 -2.21
CA ILE A 107 2.32 -7.92 -3.54
C ILE A 107 1.03 -7.58 -4.26
N THR A 108 1.13 -7.02 -5.46
CA THR A 108 -0.02 -6.63 -6.30
C THR A 108 0.11 -7.22 -7.69
N GLN A 109 -0.95 -7.85 -8.17
CA GLN A 109 -1.15 -8.19 -9.56
C GLN A 109 -2.04 -7.13 -10.22
N VAL A 110 -1.56 -6.58 -11.35
CA VAL A 110 -2.34 -5.65 -12.17
C VAL A 110 -3.09 -6.37 -13.28
N SER A 111 -3.98 -5.67 -13.99
CA SER A 111 -4.81 -6.22 -15.07
C SER A 111 -4.01 -6.87 -16.21
N SER A 112 -2.78 -6.42 -16.47
CA SER A 112 -1.88 -7.03 -17.47
C SER A 112 -1.26 -8.36 -17.01
N GLY A 113 -1.60 -8.86 -15.82
CA GLY A 113 -1.04 -10.08 -15.25
C GLY A 113 0.32 -9.88 -14.58
N LYS A 114 0.95 -8.71 -14.74
CA LYS A 114 2.23 -8.38 -14.10
C LYS A 114 2.09 -8.28 -12.58
N TYR A 115 3.13 -8.72 -11.87
CA TYR A 115 3.23 -8.62 -10.43
C TYR A 115 4.24 -7.54 -10.02
N TYR A 116 3.90 -6.81 -8.97
CA TYR A 116 4.75 -5.80 -8.35
C TYR A 116 4.80 -6.03 -6.85
N ILE A 117 5.93 -5.70 -6.25
CA ILE A 117 6.13 -5.76 -4.80
C ILE A 117 6.50 -4.36 -4.33
N SER A 118 5.71 -3.81 -3.41
CA SER A 118 6.00 -2.54 -2.74
C SER A 118 6.50 -2.82 -1.33
N LEU A 119 7.66 -2.26 -0.99
CA LEU A 119 8.25 -2.34 0.33
C LEU A 119 7.99 -1.04 1.09
N CYS A 120 7.37 -1.16 2.25
CA CYS A 120 7.26 -0.04 3.19
C CYS A 120 8.46 -0.12 4.13
N CYS A 121 9.32 0.89 4.07
CA CYS A 121 10.52 0.99 4.90
C CYS A 121 10.41 2.19 5.85
N THR A 122 11.02 2.08 7.03
CA THR A 122 11.19 3.15 8.01
C THR A 122 12.67 3.41 8.22
N ASP A 123 13.00 4.46 8.97
CA ASP A 123 14.38 4.78 9.34
C ASP A 123 15.21 5.08 8.08
N VAL A 124 14.54 5.65 7.06
CA VAL A 124 15.19 6.18 5.87
C VAL A 124 15.68 7.57 6.23
N GLU A 125 16.99 7.73 6.29
CA GLU A 125 17.60 9.04 6.50
C GLU A 125 17.25 9.94 5.33
N ALA A 126 16.51 11.00 5.62
CA ALA A 126 16.36 12.11 4.70
C ALA A 126 17.44 13.13 5.07
N GLU A 127 18.29 13.48 4.12
CA GLU A 127 19.23 14.59 4.28
C GLU A 127 18.42 15.86 4.54
N LYS A 128 18.49 16.35 5.77
CA LYS A 128 17.85 17.61 6.14
C LYS A 128 18.74 18.74 5.62
N LEU A 129 18.30 19.38 4.55
CA LEU A 129 18.94 20.59 4.06
C LEU A 129 18.79 21.71 5.09
N GLU A 130 19.77 22.60 5.15
CA GLU A 130 19.72 23.78 6.02
C GLU A 130 18.55 24.69 5.64
N SER A 131 17.92 25.29 6.66
CA SER A 131 16.85 26.26 6.43
C SER A 131 17.43 27.48 5.72
N THR A 132 16.87 27.82 4.57
CA THR A 132 17.23 29.06 3.86
C THR A 132 16.63 30.30 4.52
N ASN A 133 15.72 30.13 5.50
CA ASN A 133 14.90 31.19 6.13
C ASN A 133 14.13 32.05 5.12
N LYS A 134 13.95 31.56 3.89
CA LYS A 134 13.13 32.19 2.85
C LYS A 134 11.74 31.55 2.87
N ASN A 135 10.73 32.39 2.71
CA ASN A 135 9.35 31.95 2.52
C ASN A 135 8.96 32.22 1.07
N VAL A 136 8.40 31.22 0.40
CA VAL A 136 7.93 31.34 -0.98
C VAL A 136 6.46 30.95 -1.01
N GLY A 137 5.62 31.86 -1.49
CA GLY A 137 4.22 31.55 -1.80
C GLY A 137 4.16 30.70 -3.06
N ILE A 138 3.36 29.63 -3.06
CA ILE A 138 3.14 28.77 -4.22
C ILE A 138 1.65 28.83 -4.58
N ASP A 139 1.36 29.33 -5.77
CA ASP A 139 0.03 29.27 -6.38
C ASP A 139 -0.03 28.15 -7.43
N LEU A 140 -1.09 27.34 -7.42
CA LEU A 140 -1.25 26.20 -8.32
C LEU A 140 -2.35 26.47 -9.33
N GLY A 141 -2.02 26.37 -10.62
CA GLY A 141 -2.92 26.78 -11.70
C GLY A 141 -3.22 25.68 -12.72
N ILE A 142 -4.17 26.00 -13.60
CA ILE A 142 -4.49 25.17 -14.79
C ILE A 142 -3.58 25.56 -15.96
N LYS A 143 -3.28 26.86 -16.11
CA LYS A 143 -2.39 27.38 -17.16
C LYS A 143 -0.94 26.96 -16.88
N ASP A 144 -0.45 27.31 -15.70
CA ASP A 144 0.86 26.96 -15.17
C ASP A 144 0.66 26.00 -13.98
N PHE A 145 1.49 24.97 -13.85
CA PHE A 145 1.35 24.00 -12.76
C PHE A 145 1.58 24.64 -11.40
N ALA A 146 2.63 25.46 -11.29
CA ALA A 146 2.95 26.20 -10.08
C ALA A 146 3.61 27.54 -10.43
N ILE A 147 3.19 28.61 -9.76
CA ILE A 147 3.82 29.93 -9.81
C ILE A 147 4.29 30.27 -8.41
N THR A 148 5.54 30.68 -8.28
CA THR A 148 6.12 31.11 -7.01
C THR A 148 6.04 32.63 -6.87
N SER A 149 6.03 33.14 -5.63
CA SER A 149 6.18 34.58 -5.35
C SER A 149 7.52 35.17 -5.83
N ASP A 150 8.50 34.32 -6.13
CA ASP A 150 9.80 34.69 -6.70
C ASP A 150 9.78 34.71 -8.24
N GLU A 151 8.59 34.81 -8.84
CA GLU A 151 8.35 34.89 -10.29
C GLU A 151 8.80 33.66 -11.10
N ILE A 152 9.14 32.54 -10.44
CA ILE A 152 9.37 31.26 -11.11
C ILE A 152 8.01 30.65 -11.48
N SER A 153 7.84 30.32 -12.76
CA SER A 153 6.70 29.54 -13.26
C SER A 153 7.14 28.14 -13.69
N ILE A 154 6.38 27.13 -13.27
CA ILE A 154 6.51 25.74 -13.69
C ILE A 154 5.34 25.45 -14.63
N GLU A 155 5.63 25.17 -15.90
CA GLU A 155 4.60 24.89 -16.90
C GLU A 155 3.76 23.66 -16.56
N ASN A 156 2.47 23.69 -16.92
CA ASN A 156 1.61 22.52 -16.81
C ASN A 156 1.93 21.50 -17.92
N PRO A 157 2.37 20.27 -17.59
CA PRO A 157 2.67 19.24 -18.59
C PRO A 157 1.44 18.72 -19.34
N LYS A 158 0.22 19.08 -18.90
CA LYS A 158 -1.09 18.74 -19.49
C LYS A 158 -1.26 17.24 -19.76
N TYR A 159 -0.89 16.40 -18.79
CA TYR A 159 -0.91 14.93 -18.93
C TYR A 159 -2.27 14.37 -19.36
N LEU A 160 -3.38 14.92 -18.87
CA LEU A 160 -4.73 14.49 -19.24
C LEU A 160 -4.99 14.74 -20.73
N GLN A 161 -4.73 15.95 -21.21
CA GLN A 161 -4.93 16.31 -22.62
C GLN A 161 -4.06 15.47 -23.55
N LYS A 162 -2.78 15.26 -23.18
CA LYS A 162 -1.88 14.37 -23.94
C LYS A 162 -2.36 12.92 -23.98
N SER A 163 -3.00 12.43 -22.92
CA SER A 163 -3.53 11.07 -22.86
C SER A 163 -4.81 10.91 -23.68
N LEU A 164 -5.70 11.92 -23.65
CA LEU A 164 -6.92 11.94 -24.47
C LEU A 164 -6.61 11.97 -25.97
N ASN A 165 -5.57 12.69 -26.40
CA ASN A 165 -5.15 12.69 -27.81
C ASN A 165 -4.56 11.35 -28.30
N LYS A 166 -4.26 10.41 -27.39
CA LYS A 166 -3.72 9.07 -27.71
C LYS A 166 -4.79 7.98 -27.68
N LEU A 167 -6.00 8.31 -27.24
CA LEU A 167 -7.18 7.43 -27.23
C LEU A 167 -7.97 7.66 -28.51
#